data_AF-A0A1H0FSC5-F1
#
_entry.id   AF-A0A1H0FSC5-F1
#
_cell.length_a   1.000
_cell.length_b   1.000
_cell.length_c   1.000
_cell.angle_alpha   90.00
_cell.angle_beta   90.00
_cell.angle_gamma   90.00
#
_symmetry.space_group_name_H-M   'P 1'
#
loop_
_entity.id
_entity.type
_entity.pdbx_description
1 polymer ?
#
loop_
_entity_poly.entity_id
_entity_poly.type
_entity_poly.pdbx_seq_one_letter_code
_entity_poly.pdbx_strand_id
1 'polypeptide(L)'
;MYKIHYTCPQCGAPFDFKENDKIIFCPYCKVKSIITGEKHLRYVILPKHNLPPNTFFLPYFRIKGSFFFTTRNTVKSIIIDSSIKGINLQGFPLSLGLRPQAMPLNLAYSQKFSFMKPSYDFKTGLKAIENKIAKIKLKGIILKFKDFIGETTSFIYTPVYKKNNYYYDAILNRHICKINEHPLQEEDISSWSINFLPALCPSCGDYLQGEGEDLLLYCKNCSSFYYISPNGLEKIKPGIIKLFKSDLLFPFWEFKIEVPKFNISFFNDMLKFCASLKKAPPKTKAHLLIPGFKIRPDIFLNLSLRLSLHPDFATYHTEINQPTPQTVRLNMPRREAVSAIRLILGYMFKGQEEMLTKLSQFKCKIKEANLIYIPFTRDHLQFIQPQINFGINKNLIRFFN
;
A
#
# COMPACT_ATOMS: atom_id res chain seq x y z
N MET A 1 3.09 12.81 -8.43
CA MET A 1 2.60 12.41 -7.09
C MET A 1 1.83 13.59 -6.49
N TYR A 2 0.77 13.37 -5.71
CA TYR A 2 -0.07 14.47 -5.23
C TYR A 2 0.64 15.20 -4.08
N LYS A 3 0.55 16.52 -4.08
CA LYS A 3 1.08 17.38 -3.01
C LYS A 3 -0.02 17.68 -2.01
N ILE A 4 0.27 17.46 -0.73
CA ILE A 4 -0.63 17.77 0.37
C ILE A 4 -0.11 19.02 1.08
N HIS A 5 -0.84 20.14 0.99
CA HIS A 5 -0.56 21.35 1.75
C HIS A 5 -0.89 21.11 3.23
N TYR A 6 0.05 21.48 4.09
CA TYR A 6 -0.06 21.28 5.53
C TYR A 6 0.54 22.46 6.29
N THR A 7 -0.04 22.76 7.45
CA THR A 7 0.45 23.77 8.38
C THR A 7 0.99 23.07 9.60
N CYS A 8 2.25 23.30 9.95
CA CYS A 8 2.87 22.66 11.10
C CYS A 8 2.13 23.04 12.40
N PRO A 9 1.62 22.08 13.19
CA PRO A 9 0.95 22.40 14.44
C PRO A 9 1.91 22.95 15.51
N GLN A 10 3.22 22.69 15.38
CA GLN A 10 4.23 23.16 16.33
C GLN A 10 4.64 24.62 16.10
N CYS A 11 4.82 25.03 14.84
CA CYS A 11 5.40 26.35 14.50
C CYS A 11 4.54 27.20 13.56
N GLY A 12 3.39 26.70 13.10
CA GLY A 12 2.51 27.41 12.17
C GLY A 12 3.04 27.52 10.73
N ALA A 13 4.25 27.06 10.44
CA ALA A 13 4.83 27.21 9.11
C ALA A 13 4.16 26.29 8.06
N PRO A 14 3.89 26.78 6.84
CA PRO A 14 3.30 25.99 5.76
C PRO A 14 4.36 25.17 5.02
N PHE A 15 4.03 23.91 4.70
CA PHE A 15 4.86 23.06 3.85
C PHE A 15 4.05 21.95 3.17
N ASP A 16 4.65 21.30 2.18
CA ASP A 16 4.05 20.20 1.43
C ASP A 16 4.61 18.84 1.88
N PHE A 17 3.73 17.84 1.94
CA PHE A 17 4.14 16.43 2.00
C PHE A 17 3.42 15.61 0.91
N LYS A 18 3.82 14.35 0.72
CA LYS A 18 3.28 13.48 -0.34
C LYS A 18 2.14 12.61 0.19
N GLU A 19 1.18 12.25 -0.68
CA GLU A 19 -0.03 11.45 -0.34
C GLU A 19 0.22 10.17 0.49
N ASN A 20 1.39 9.55 0.35
CA ASN A 20 1.75 8.29 1.02
C ASN A 20 2.64 8.46 2.24
N ASP A 21 3.09 9.68 2.54
CA ASP A 21 4.00 9.89 3.65
C ASP A 21 3.32 9.49 4.95
N LYS A 22 4.01 8.66 5.74
CA LYS A 22 3.64 8.30 7.11
C LYS A 22 4.41 9.12 8.12
N ILE A 23 5.53 9.72 7.70
CA ILE A 23 6.37 10.56 8.52
C ILE A 23 6.46 11.93 7.86
N ILE A 24 5.92 12.91 8.54
CA ILE A 24 5.94 14.31 8.14
C ILE A 24 7.13 14.98 8.82
N PHE A 25 7.98 15.64 8.05
CA PHE A 25 9.10 16.44 8.55
C PHE A 25 8.85 17.91 8.27
N CYS A 26 8.76 18.74 9.31
CA CYS A 26 8.66 20.18 9.13
C CYS A 26 10.04 20.77 8.80
N PRO A 27 10.24 21.41 7.63
CA PRO A 27 11.53 21.97 7.27
C PRO A 27 11.93 23.19 8.11
N TYR A 28 11.01 23.80 8.85
CA TYR A 28 11.23 25.00 9.66
C TYR A 28 11.66 24.64 11.08
N CYS A 29 10.77 24.03 11.88
CA CYS A 29 11.08 23.64 13.27
C CYS A 29 11.77 22.28 13.42
N LYS A 30 12.01 21.57 12.31
CA LYS A 30 12.69 20.26 12.25
C LYS A 30 12.00 19.12 13.01
N VAL A 31 10.78 19.33 13.50
CA VAL A 31 9.97 18.30 14.16
C VAL A 31 9.53 17.25 13.14
N LYS A 32 9.59 15.99 13.55
CA LYS A 32 9.01 14.84 12.84
C LYS A 32 7.75 14.35 13.56
N SER A 33 6.70 14.16 12.78
CA SER A 33 5.42 13.61 13.24
C SER A 33 5.05 12.38 12.44
N ILE A 34 4.50 11.38 13.10
CA ILE A 34 4.07 10.11 12.54
C ILE A 34 2.55 10.11 12.43
N ILE A 35 2.04 9.82 11.24
CA ILE A 35 0.60 9.75 10.98
C ILE A 35 0.06 8.35 11.31
N THR A 36 -0.90 8.25 12.22
CA THR A 36 -1.60 7.01 12.60
C THR A 36 -3.12 7.22 12.75
N GLY A 37 -3.86 6.18 13.15
CA GLY A 37 -5.32 6.24 13.41
C GLY A 37 -6.17 5.83 12.20
N GLU A 38 -6.12 6.58 11.11
CA GLU A 38 -7.03 6.39 9.97
C GLU A 38 -6.51 5.40 8.94
N LYS A 39 -7.40 4.51 8.48
CA LYS A 39 -7.10 3.54 7.42
C LYS A 39 -7.03 4.22 6.05
N HIS A 40 -7.93 5.17 5.80
CA HIS A 40 -8.05 5.86 4.53
C HIS A 40 -7.98 7.37 4.79
N LEU A 41 -6.86 8.00 4.43
CA LEU A 41 -6.72 9.44 4.61
C LEU A 41 -7.77 10.19 3.78
N ARG A 42 -8.24 11.32 4.33
CA ARG A 42 -9.26 12.17 3.72
C ARG A 42 -8.65 13.50 3.33
N TYR A 43 -8.80 13.81 2.04
CA TYR A 43 -8.27 15.02 1.42
C TYR A 43 -9.39 15.87 0.86
N VAL A 44 -9.14 17.15 0.70
CA VAL A 44 -10.06 18.10 0.07
C VAL A 44 -9.33 18.91 -1.00
N ILE A 45 -10.01 19.16 -2.12
CA ILE A 45 -9.57 20.15 -3.12
C ILE A 45 -10.21 21.48 -2.77
N LEU A 46 -9.40 22.51 -2.53
CA LEU A 46 -9.91 23.86 -2.28
C LEU A 46 -9.91 24.67 -3.59
N PRO A 47 -10.95 25.46 -3.86
CA PRO A 47 -10.92 26.42 -4.96
C PRO A 47 -9.97 27.58 -4.61
N LYS A 48 -9.46 28.26 -5.64
CA LYS A 48 -8.63 29.46 -5.45
C LYS A 48 -9.42 30.70 -5.03
N HIS A 49 -10.74 30.66 -5.21
CA HIS A 49 -11.66 31.75 -4.91
C HIS A 49 -12.49 31.41 -3.67
N ASN A 50 -13.15 32.42 -3.10
CA ASN A 50 -14.06 32.21 -1.98
C ASN A 50 -15.15 31.21 -2.34
N LEU A 51 -15.41 30.28 -1.43
CA LEU A 51 -16.46 29.28 -1.59
C LEU A 51 -17.82 29.98 -1.67
N PRO A 52 -18.64 29.70 -2.69
CA PRO A 52 -20.00 30.21 -2.75
C PRO A 52 -20.83 29.77 -1.52
N PRO A 53 -21.88 30.52 -1.16
CA PRO A 53 -22.85 30.06 -0.16
C PRO A 53 -23.43 28.69 -0.53
N ASN A 54 -23.78 27.89 0.48
CA ASN A 54 -24.33 26.53 0.31
C ASN A 54 -23.39 25.58 -0.45
N THR A 55 -22.07 25.77 -0.34
CA THR A 55 -21.09 24.80 -0.84
C THR A 55 -21.00 23.60 0.09
N PHE A 56 -21.03 22.41 -0.49
CA PHE A 56 -20.79 21.14 0.18
C PHE A 56 -19.77 20.32 -0.62
N PHE A 57 -19.25 19.26 0.00
CA PHE A 57 -18.11 18.54 -0.50
C PHE A 57 -18.47 17.08 -0.81
N LEU A 58 -18.33 16.69 -2.06
CA LEU A 58 -18.66 15.35 -2.53
C LEU A 58 -17.47 14.39 -2.46
N PRO A 59 -17.66 13.16 -1.95
CA PRO A 59 -16.59 12.18 -1.83
C PRO A 59 -16.29 11.51 -3.18
N TYR A 60 -15.01 11.40 -3.49
CA TYR A 60 -14.45 10.52 -4.50
C TYR A 60 -13.45 9.57 -3.84
N PHE A 61 -13.47 8.30 -4.22
CA PHE A 61 -12.48 7.32 -3.82
C PHE A 61 -11.29 7.40 -4.74
N ARG A 62 -10.13 7.64 -4.16
CA ARG A 62 -8.84 7.60 -4.85
C ARG A 62 -8.22 6.23 -4.60
N ILE A 63 -7.91 5.55 -5.70
CA ILE A 63 -7.30 4.22 -5.68
C ILE A 63 -6.09 4.25 -6.62
N LYS A 64 -4.92 4.06 -6.04
CA LYS A 64 -3.65 3.83 -6.75
C LYS A 64 -3.13 2.48 -6.35
N GLY A 65 -2.62 1.66 -7.26
CA GLY A 65 -1.98 0.42 -6.86
C GLY A 65 -1.96 -0.61 -7.97
N SER A 66 -1.58 -1.83 -7.59
CA SER A 66 -1.46 -2.95 -8.51
C SER A 66 -2.60 -3.92 -8.28
N PHE A 67 -3.48 -4.04 -9.27
CA PHE A 67 -4.56 -4.99 -9.26
C PHE A 67 -4.09 -6.30 -9.87
N PHE A 68 -4.06 -7.34 -9.06
CA PHE A 68 -3.72 -8.70 -9.48
C PHE A 68 -4.98 -9.54 -9.61
N PHE A 69 -5.00 -10.42 -10.60
CA PHE A 69 -6.12 -11.33 -10.83
C PHE A 69 -5.64 -12.64 -11.45
N THR A 70 -6.32 -13.72 -11.12
CA THR A 70 -5.99 -15.07 -11.61
C THR A 70 -6.76 -15.38 -12.87
N THR A 71 -6.10 -16.00 -13.85
CA THR A 71 -6.70 -16.62 -15.05
C THR A 71 -6.56 -18.14 -14.97
N ARG A 72 -7.13 -18.89 -15.93
CA ARG A 72 -7.00 -20.36 -15.98
C ARG A 72 -5.57 -20.88 -15.89
N ASN A 73 -4.59 -20.11 -16.38
CA ASN A 73 -3.21 -20.59 -16.53
C ASN A 73 -2.21 -19.82 -15.66
N THR A 74 -2.52 -18.61 -15.21
CA THR A 74 -1.53 -17.75 -14.52
C THR A 74 -2.16 -16.62 -13.72
N VAL A 75 -1.33 -15.89 -12.96
CA VAL A 75 -1.71 -14.62 -12.32
C VAL A 75 -1.25 -13.47 -13.23
N LYS A 76 -2.14 -12.52 -13.49
CA LYS A 76 -1.88 -11.30 -14.24
C LYS A 76 -2.06 -10.09 -13.34
N SER A 77 -1.56 -8.94 -13.77
CA SER A 77 -1.68 -7.69 -13.05
C SER A 77 -1.86 -6.50 -13.98
N ILE A 78 -2.46 -5.45 -13.45
CA ILE A 78 -2.49 -4.12 -14.08
C ILE A 78 -2.27 -3.04 -13.01
N ILE A 79 -1.72 -1.91 -13.43
CA ILE A 79 -1.60 -0.73 -12.56
C ILE A 79 -2.88 0.10 -12.71
N ILE A 80 -3.39 0.56 -11.58
CA ILE A 80 -4.57 1.41 -11.48
C ILE A 80 -4.13 2.70 -10.81
N ASP A 81 -4.47 3.82 -11.44
CA ASP A 81 -4.37 5.14 -10.86
C ASP A 81 -5.64 5.89 -11.28
N SER A 82 -6.64 5.90 -10.40
CA SER A 82 -7.92 6.52 -10.70
C SER A 82 -8.56 7.12 -9.46
N SER A 83 -9.51 8.03 -9.70
CA SER A 83 -10.52 8.43 -8.73
C SER A 83 -11.90 8.01 -9.23
N ILE A 84 -12.82 7.71 -8.31
CA ILE A 84 -14.18 7.27 -8.64
C ILE A 84 -15.15 7.95 -7.72
N LYS A 85 -16.25 8.43 -8.28
CA LYS A 85 -17.35 9.01 -7.52
C LYS A 85 -17.74 8.05 -6.38
N GLY A 86 -17.81 8.54 -5.15
CA GLY A 86 -18.17 7.77 -3.96
C GLY A 86 -19.65 7.87 -3.60
N ILE A 87 -20.43 8.56 -4.44
CA ILE A 87 -21.83 8.89 -4.19
C ILE A 87 -22.73 8.46 -5.35
N ASN A 88 -23.95 8.04 -5.05
CA ASN A 88 -24.94 7.66 -6.06
C ASN A 88 -25.73 8.89 -6.56
N LEU A 89 -25.05 9.77 -7.29
CA LEU A 89 -25.63 10.99 -7.82
C LEU A 89 -25.49 11.04 -9.34
N GLN A 90 -26.61 11.04 -10.07
CA GLN A 90 -26.62 11.11 -11.53
C GLN A 90 -26.12 12.47 -12.05
N GLY A 91 -25.60 12.50 -13.28
CA GLY A 91 -25.06 13.73 -13.90
C GLY A 91 -23.64 14.14 -13.46
N PHE A 92 -23.16 13.65 -12.32
CA PHE A 92 -21.80 13.94 -11.84
C PHE A 92 -20.72 13.11 -12.55
N PRO A 93 -19.54 13.71 -12.85
CA PRO A 93 -18.41 13.01 -13.44
C PRO A 93 -18.03 11.76 -12.66
N LEU A 94 -17.74 10.68 -13.38
CA LEU A 94 -17.34 9.40 -12.77
C LEU A 94 -15.98 9.47 -12.05
N SER A 95 -15.11 10.40 -12.43
CA SER A 95 -13.77 10.61 -11.86
C SER A 95 -13.45 12.09 -11.75
N LEU A 96 -12.45 12.44 -10.94
CA LEU A 96 -11.88 13.78 -10.84
C LEU A 96 -10.89 14.11 -11.99
N GLY A 97 -10.66 13.17 -12.92
CA GLY A 97 -9.67 13.32 -13.98
C GLY A 97 -8.28 13.62 -13.43
N LEU A 98 -7.60 14.61 -14.00
CA LEU A 98 -6.24 15.01 -13.62
C LEU A 98 -6.19 16.04 -12.48
N ARG A 99 -7.33 16.47 -11.91
CA ARG A 99 -7.35 17.55 -10.90
C ARG A 99 -6.47 17.28 -9.68
N PRO A 100 -6.49 16.08 -9.07
CA PRO A 100 -5.61 15.81 -7.93
C PRO A 100 -4.11 15.85 -8.27
N GLN A 101 -3.75 15.74 -9.56
CA GLN A 101 -2.37 15.86 -10.05
C GLN A 101 -1.98 17.31 -10.31
N ALA A 102 -2.95 18.16 -10.67
CA ALA A 102 -2.75 19.55 -11.07
C ALA A 102 -2.97 20.56 -9.92
N MET A 103 -3.60 20.13 -8.81
CA MET A 103 -3.95 20.99 -7.69
C MET A 103 -3.43 20.40 -6.37
N PRO A 104 -2.95 21.23 -5.43
CA PRO A 104 -2.65 20.76 -4.10
C PRO A 104 -3.92 20.29 -3.39
N LEU A 105 -3.75 19.27 -2.56
CA LEU A 105 -4.79 18.76 -1.68
C LEU A 105 -4.53 19.24 -0.25
N ASN A 106 -5.58 19.35 0.56
CA ASN A 106 -5.45 19.64 1.98
C ASN A 106 -6.03 18.48 2.79
N LEU A 107 -5.61 18.30 4.04
CA LEU A 107 -6.27 17.37 4.96
C LEU A 107 -7.68 17.85 5.28
N ALA A 108 -8.66 16.95 5.18
CA ALA A 108 -10.06 17.28 5.46
C ALA A 108 -10.35 17.48 6.95
N TYR A 109 -9.56 16.87 7.84
CA TYR A 109 -9.79 16.82 9.29
C TYR A 109 -9.76 18.19 9.99
N SER A 110 -9.07 19.18 9.43
CA SER A 110 -8.98 20.52 10.03
C SER A 110 -10.05 21.48 9.49
N GLN A 111 -10.96 21.01 8.64
CA GLN A 111 -11.89 21.86 7.90
C GLN A 111 -13.32 21.73 8.46
N LYS A 112 -14.00 22.86 8.65
CA LYS A 112 -15.40 22.92 9.08
C LYS A 112 -16.33 23.04 7.87
N PHE A 113 -16.22 22.11 6.92
CA PHE A 113 -17.07 22.08 5.73
C PHE A 113 -18.19 21.04 5.86
N SER A 114 -19.26 21.23 5.09
CA SER A 114 -20.31 20.21 4.92
C SER A 114 -19.80 19.12 3.98
N PHE A 115 -19.32 18.02 4.55
CA PHE A 115 -18.88 16.84 3.81
C PHE A 115 -20.02 15.86 3.63
N MET A 116 -20.16 15.31 2.43
CA MET A 116 -21.20 14.30 2.15
C MET A 116 -20.68 12.90 2.42
N LYS A 117 -21.56 12.10 3.02
CA LYS A 117 -21.30 10.68 3.29
C LYS A 117 -21.26 9.89 1.98
N PRO A 118 -20.25 9.05 1.76
CA PRO A 118 -20.23 8.14 0.62
C PRO A 118 -21.46 7.21 0.64
N SER A 119 -22.07 6.98 -0.52
CA SER A 119 -23.22 6.07 -0.65
C SER A 119 -22.83 4.60 -0.55
N TYR A 120 -21.55 4.29 -0.62
CA TYR A 120 -21.02 2.93 -0.59
C TYR A 120 -19.65 2.92 0.09
N ASP A 121 -19.21 1.76 0.56
CA ASP A 121 -17.87 1.59 1.10
C ASP A 121 -16.80 1.50 -0.01
N PHE A 122 -15.53 1.61 0.37
CA PHE A 122 -14.40 1.44 -0.56
C PHE A 122 -14.44 0.10 -1.28
N LYS A 123 -14.86 -0.97 -0.61
CA LYS A 123 -14.93 -2.32 -1.18
C LYS A 123 -15.90 -2.38 -2.37
N THR A 124 -17.02 -1.70 -2.26
CA THR A 124 -18.02 -1.60 -3.34
C THR A 124 -17.53 -0.70 -4.46
N GLY A 125 -16.86 0.42 -4.15
CA GLY A 125 -16.20 1.26 -5.15
C GLY A 125 -15.11 0.51 -5.94
N LEU A 126 -14.29 -0.30 -5.26
CA LEU A 126 -13.30 -1.18 -5.89
C LEU A 126 -13.96 -2.19 -6.85
N LYS A 127 -15.08 -2.81 -6.46
CA LYS A 127 -15.82 -3.72 -7.36
C LYS A 127 -16.26 -3.04 -8.66
N ALA A 128 -16.63 -1.75 -8.62
CA ALA A 128 -16.98 -1.01 -9.83
C ALA A 128 -15.77 -0.86 -10.78
N ILE A 129 -14.56 -0.66 -10.24
CA ILE A 129 -13.31 -0.67 -11.01
C ILE A 129 -13.06 -2.01 -11.65
N GLU A 130 -13.13 -3.07 -10.84
CA GLU A 130 -12.89 -4.44 -11.27
C GLU A 130 -13.81 -4.81 -12.44
N ASN A 131 -15.10 -4.49 -12.34
CA ASN A 131 -16.08 -4.75 -13.39
C ASN A 131 -15.75 -3.96 -14.67
N LYS A 132 -15.27 -2.72 -14.55
CA LYS A 132 -14.86 -1.91 -15.70
C LYS A 132 -13.61 -2.48 -16.38
N ILE A 133 -12.61 -2.92 -15.59
CA ILE A 133 -11.40 -3.56 -16.10
C ILE A 133 -11.70 -4.88 -16.79
N ALA A 134 -12.58 -5.70 -16.19
CA ALA A 134 -13.04 -6.94 -16.78
C ALA A 134 -13.62 -6.72 -18.18
N LYS A 135 -14.45 -5.68 -18.35
CA LYS A 135 -15.03 -5.31 -19.64
C LYS A 135 -14.00 -4.80 -20.66
N ILE A 136 -13.01 -4.00 -20.24
CA ILE A 136 -12.10 -3.30 -21.16
C ILE A 136 -10.89 -4.15 -21.56
N LYS A 137 -10.29 -4.88 -20.62
CA LYS A 137 -8.95 -5.49 -20.81
C LYS A 137 -8.95 -7.01 -20.90
N LEU A 138 -10.05 -7.68 -20.58
CA LEU A 138 -10.05 -9.12 -20.34
C LEU A 138 -10.92 -9.83 -21.37
N LYS A 139 -10.32 -10.13 -22.53
CA LYS A 139 -10.84 -11.08 -23.53
C LYS A 139 -10.79 -12.55 -23.03
N GLY A 140 -11.04 -12.81 -21.74
CA GLY A 140 -10.92 -14.14 -21.14
C GLY A 140 -11.48 -14.22 -19.70
N ILE A 141 -11.68 -15.45 -19.21
CA ILE A 141 -12.29 -15.71 -17.90
C ILE A 141 -11.31 -15.36 -16.78
N ILE A 142 -11.67 -14.34 -16.00
CA ILE A 142 -11.05 -14.07 -14.70
C ILE A 142 -11.56 -15.13 -13.72
N LEU A 143 -10.67 -15.86 -13.08
CA LEU A 143 -11.03 -16.74 -11.98
C LEU A 143 -11.43 -15.90 -10.76
N LYS A 144 -12.11 -16.51 -9.78
CA LYS A 144 -12.68 -15.80 -8.61
C LYS A 144 -11.65 -15.06 -7.74
N PHE A 145 -10.35 -15.29 -7.92
CA PHE A 145 -9.31 -14.71 -7.06
C PHE A 145 -8.64 -13.47 -7.66
N LYS A 146 -8.65 -12.39 -6.89
CA LYS A 146 -8.09 -11.07 -7.22
C LYS A 146 -7.78 -10.31 -5.95
N ASP A 147 -6.77 -9.45 -6.00
CA ASP A 147 -6.40 -8.59 -4.88
C ASP A 147 -5.71 -7.31 -5.34
N PHE A 148 -5.74 -6.28 -4.49
CA PHE A 148 -5.03 -5.02 -4.69
C PHE A 148 -3.82 -4.97 -3.75
N ILE A 149 -2.65 -4.75 -4.33
CA ILE A 149 -1.38 -4.77 -3.61
C ILE A 149 -0.57 -3.50 -3.93
N GLY A 150 0.13 -2.97 -2.93
CA GLY A 150 0.84 -1.70 -3.04
C GLY A 150 -0.14 -0.55 -3.21
N GLU A 151 -1.30 -0.62 -2.56
CA GLU A 151 -2.39 0.30 -2.79
C GLU A 151 -2.31 1.56 -1.93
N THR A 152 -2.69 2.67 -2.51
CA THR A 152 -2.99 3.92 -1.82
C THR A 152 -4.48 4.15 -2.00
N THR A 153 -5.22 4.06 -0.90
CA THR A 153 -6.67 4.30 -0.86
C THR A 153 -6.98 5.47 0.06
N SER A 154 -7.58 6.50 -0.53
CA SER A 154 -7.89 7.77 0.16
C SER A 154 -9.22 8.34 -0.35
N PHE A 155 -9.84 9.21 0.45
CA PHE A 155 -10.96 10.00 -0.02
C PHE A 155 -10.44 11.35 -0.54
N ILE A 156 -11.00 11.82 -1.65
CA ILE A 156 -10.82 13.18 -2.13
C ILE A 156 -12.20 13.82 -2.22
N TYR A 157 -12.38 14.89 -1.46
CA TYR A 157 -13.60 15.67 -1.42
C TYR A 157 -13.49 16.86 -2.38
N THR A 158 -14.46 16.99 -3.28
CA THR A 158 -14.53 18.10 -4.25
C THR A 158 -15.69 19.04 -3.92
N PRO A 159 -15.51 20.37 -3.98
CA PRO A 159 -16.53 21.34 -3.63
C PRO A 159 -17.55 21.51 -4.75
N VAL A 160 -18.83 21.55 -4.35
CA VAL A 160 -19.99 21.69 -5.21
C VAL A 160 -20.99 22.63 -4.55
N TYR A 161 -21.62 23.51 -5.31
CA TYR A 161 -22.65 24.40 -4.78
C TYR A 161 -23.92 24.34 -5.62
N LYS A 162 -25.05 24.78 -5.02
CA LYS A 162 -26.37 24.83 -5.67
C LYS A 162 -26.69 26.26 -6.06
N LYS A 163 -27.17 26.47 -7.29
CA LYS A 163 -27.69 27.77 -7.76
C LYS A 163 -28.76 27.54 -8.81
N ASN A 164 -29.89 28.24 -8.70
CA ASN A 164 -30.98 28.23 -9.70
C ASN A 164 -31.44 26.81 -10.12
N ASN A 165 -31.58 25.87 -9.18
CA ASN A 165 -31.95 24.46 -9.43
C ASN A 165 -30.90 23.60 -10.16
N TYR A 166 -29.62 24.04 -10.16
CA TYR A 166 -28.51 23.29 -10.75
C TYR A 166 -27.35 23.13 -9.78
N TYR A 167 -26.61 22.03 -9.96
CA TYR A 167 -25.32 21.80 -9.34
C TYR A 167 -24.20 22.43 -10.16
N TYR A 168 -23.26 23.06 -9.47
CA TYR A 168 -22.08 23.67 -10.05
C TYR A 168 -20.81 23.17 -9.39
N ASP A 169 -19.77 23.02 -10.19
CA ASP A 169 -18.41 22.77 -9.76
C ASP A 169 -17.82 24.07 -9.18
N ALA A 170 -17.48 24.08 -7.90
CA ALA A 170 -16.95 25.28 -7.25
C ALA A 170 -15.48 25.56 -7.59
N ILE A 171 -14.75 24.61 -8.20
CA ILE A 171 -13.36 24.81 -8.64
C ILE A 171 -13.34 25.62 -9.94
N LEU A 172 -14.16 25.20 -10.92
CA LEU A 172 -14.17 25.80 -12.26
C LEU A 172 -15.33 26.79 -12.46
N ASN A 173 -16.23 26.92 -11.49
CA ASN A 173 -17.46 27.70 -11.60
C ASN A 173 -18.31 27.27 -12.81
N ARG A 174 -18.40 25.95 -13.06
CA ARG A 174 -19.07 25.36 -14.23
C ARG A 174 -20.30 24.57 -13.84
N HIS A 175 -21.33 24.69 -14.66
CA HIS A 175 -22.54 23.89 -14.55
C HIS A 175 -22.22 22.39 -14.67
N ILE A 176 -22.81 21.56 -13.79
CA ILE A 176 -22.70 20.10 -13.83
C ILE A 176 -23.99 19.50 -14.38
N CYS A 177 -25.08 19.58 -13.61
CA CYS A 177 -26.37 19.00 -13.97
C CYS A 177 -27.51 19.63 -13.16
N LYS A 178 -28.75 19.38 -13.57
CA LYS A 178 -29.95 19.77 -12.82
C LYS A 178 -29.99 19.03 -11.48
N ILE A 179 -30.48 19.69 -10.43
CA ILE A 179 -30.67 19.06 -9.14
C ILE A 179 -31.73 17.97 -9.27
N ASN A 180 -31.37 16.77 -8.84
CA ASN A 180 -32.28 15.66 -8.58
C ASN A 180 -32.53 15.58 -7.07
N GLU A 181 -33.75 15.18 -6.68
CA GLU A 181 -34.19 15.08 -5.28
C GLU A 181 -33.54 13.91 -4.51
N HIS A 182 -32.37 13.43 -4.94
CA HIS A 182 -31.65 12.42 -4.17
C HIS A 182 -31.14 13.04 -2.87
N PRO A 183 -31.58 12.56 -1.69
CA PRO A 183 -31.15 13.10 -0.43
C PRO A 183 -29.65 12.81 -0.23
N LEU A 184 -28.89 13.88 -0.02
CA LEU A 184 -27.48 13.79 0.36
C LEU A 184 -27.42 13.80 1.89
N GLN A 185 -26.73 12.82 2.47
CA GLN A 185 -26.49 12.76 3.90
C GLN A 185 -25.14 13.40 4.21
N GLU A 186 -25.12 14.26 5.22
CA GLU A 186 -23.85 14.77 5.75
C GLU A 186 -23.09 13.65 6.46
N GLU A 187 -21.77 13.69 6.36
CA GLU A 187 -20.88 12.80 7.07
C GLU A 187 -20.70 13.27 8.51
N ASP A 188 -20.70 12.32 9.44
CA ASP A 188 -20.32 12.61 10.83
C ASP A 188 -18.80 12.68 10.95
N ILE A 189 -18.27 13.91 10.88
CA ILE A 189 -16.83 14.21 10.96
C ILE A 189 -16.25 13.81 12.32
N SER A 190 -17.07 13.72 13.39
CA SER A 190 -16.59 13.34 14.72
C SER A 190 -16.03 11.91 14.78
N SER A 191 -16.47 11.05 13.84
CA SER A 191 -15.96 9.69 13.68
C SER A 191 -14.55 9.61 13.07
N TRP A 192 -14.05 10.69 12.48
CA TRP A 192 -12.76 10.72 11.81
C TRP A 192 -11.61 10.89 12.82
N SER A 193 -10.66 9.95 12.84
CA SER A 193 -9.57 9.95 13.83
C SER A 193 -8.19 9.86 13.19
N ILE A 194 -7.55 11.01 12.96
CA ILE A 194 -6.14 11.08 12.56
C ILE A 194 -5.28 11.48 13.75
N ASN A 195 -4.21 10.74 13.99
CA ASN A 195 -3.28 10.99 15.07
C ASN A 195 -1.92 11.42 14.51
N PHE A 196 -1.32 12.43 15.14
CA PHE A 196 0.05 12.86 14.88
C PHE A 196 0.90 12.57 16.11
N LEU A 197 1.63 11.46 16.08
CA LEU A 197 2.52 11.08 17.16
C LEU A 197 3.88 11.75 16.97
N PRO A 198 4.52 12.29 18.02
CA PRO A 198 5.89 12.74 17.91
C PRO A 198 6.80 11.55 17.59
N ALA A 199 7.81 11.74 16.72
CA ALA A 199 8.76 10.69 16.38
C ALA A 199 9.81 10.49 17.48
N LEU A 200 9.36 10.16 18.69
CA LEU A 200 10.20 9.88 19.86
C LEU A 200 10.14 8.39 20.19
N CYS A 201 11.27 7.85 20.64
CA CYS A 201 11.44 6.45 21.00
C CYS A 201 10.70 6.16 22.31
N PRO A 202 9.70 5.26 22.32
CA PRO A 202 8.99 4.88 23.55
C PRO A 202 9.89 4.28 24.63
N SER A 203 11.06 3.73 24.29
CA SER A 203 11.98 3.11 25.26
C SER A 203 12.98 4.06 25.90
N CYS A 204 13.37 5.17 25.24
CA CYS A 204 14.44 6.05 25.77
C CYS A 204 14.22 7.55 25.55
N GLY A 205 13.14 7.95 24.88
CA GLY A 205 12.81 9.36 24.62
C GLY A 205 13.55 10.02 23.45
N ASP A 206 14.59 9.41 22.89
CA ASP A 206 15.35 9.99 21.77
C ASP A 206 14.59 9.92 20.42
N TYR A 207 15.01 10.69 19.42
CA TYR A 207 14.37 10.79 18.11
C TYR A 207 14.46 9.49 17.29
N LEU A 208 13.31 9.05 16.80
CA LEU A 208 13.19 7.97 15.84
C LEU A 208 13.59 8.42 14.43
N GLN A 209 14.37 7.58 13.77
CA GLN A 209 14.86 7.79 12.41
C GLN A 209 13.93 7.11 11.40
N GLY A 210 13.69 7.80 10.29
CA GLY A 210 12.78 7.43 9.21
C GLY A 210 12.26 8.68 8.50
N GLU A 211 11.72 8.51 7.29
CA GLU A 211 11.21 9.61 6.47
C GLU A 211 10.14 9.18 5.45
N GLY A 212 9.26 10.11 5.08
CA GLY A 212 8.27 9.92 4.01
C GLY A 212 7.40 8.68 4.23
N GLU A 213 7.40 7.76 3.28
CA GLU A 213 6.61 6.51 3.31
C GLU A 213 7.19 5.40 4.22
N ASP A 214 8.29 5.63 4.95
CA ASP A 214 8.85 4.61 5.84
C ASP A 214 7.82 4.14 6.87
N LEU A 215 7.67 2.81 6.99
CA LEU A 215 6.87 2.13 8.00
C LEU A 215 7.73 1.56 9.14
N LEU A 216 9.05 1.55 8.99
CA LEU A 216 9.97 1.12 10.03
C LEU A 216 10.80 2.31 10.50
N LEU A 217 10.78 2.52 11.81
CA LEU A 217 11.57 3.51 12.50
C LEU A 217 12.67 2.83 13.30
N TYR A 218 13.84 3.46 13.38
CA TYR A 218 14.93 2.97 14.24
C TYR A 218 15.41 4.07 15.20
N CYS A 219 15.72 3.69 16.44
CA CYS A 219 16.34 4.58 17.41
C CYS A 219 17.86 4.42 17.35
N LYS A 220 18.61 5.52 17.16
CA LYS A 220 20.08 5.49 17.18
C LYS A 220 20.65 5.22 18.57
N ASN A 221 19.98 5.73 19.61
CA ASN A 221 20.45 5.63 20.99
C ASN A 221 20.34 4.20 21.55
N CYS A 222 19.14 3.62 21.58
CA CYS A 222 18.93 2.29 22.18
C CYS A 222 18.80 1.14 21.15
N SER A 223 19.05 1.42 19.87
CA SER A 223 19.03 0.42 18.76
C SER A 223 17.70 -0.34 18.60
N SER A 224 16.59 0.20 19.12
CA SER A 224 15.27 -0.40 19.00
C SER A 224 14.60 -0.07 17.67
N PHE A 225 13.81 -1.01 17.14
CA PHE A 225 13.00 -0.82 15.94
C PHE A 225 11.50 -0.74 16.27
N TYR A 226 10.79 0.17 15.60
CA TYR A 226 9.35 0.37 15.73
C TYR A 226 8.67 0.38 14.38
N TYR A 227 7.69 -0.48 14.21
CA TYR A 227 6.81 -0.52 13.04
C TYR A 227 5.62 0.42 13.25
N ILE A 228 5.31 1.24 12.24
CA ILE A 228 4.14 2.12 12.25
C ILE A 228 2.90 1.30 11.89
N SER A 229 2.01 1.13 12.86
CA SER A 229 0.71 0.49 12.70
C SER A 229 -0.42 1.52 12.79
N PRO A 230 -1.66 1.19 12.38
CA PRO A 230 -2.82 2.05 12.61
C PRO A 230 -3.01 2.42 14.09
N ASN A 231 -2.61 1.55 15.00
CA ASN A 231 -2.77 1.72 16.45
C ASN A 231 -1.58 2.42 17.12
N GLY A 232 -0.60 2.91 16.35
CA GLY A 232 0.62 3.51 16.88
C GLY A 232 1.87 2.68 16.59
N LEU A 233 2.87 2.80 17.45
CA LEU A 233 4.19 2.17 17.27
C LEU A 233 4.25 0.78 17.90
N GLU A 234 4.51 -0.23 17.06
CA GLU A 234 4.72 -1.63 17.47
C GLU A 234 6.23 -1.89 17.56
N LYS A 235 6.75 -2.25 18.73
CA LYS A 235 8.16 -2.64 18.86
C LYS A 235 8.36 -3.98 18.16
N ILE A 236 9.31 -4.05 17.22
CA ILE A 236 9.62 -5.29 16.49
C ILE A 236 11.12 -5.58 16.50
N LYS A 237 11.46 -6.82 16.15
CA LYS A 237 12.85 -7.28 15.99
C LYS A 237 13.06 -7.80 14.56
N PRO A 238 13.59 -6.98 13.65
CA PRO A 238 13.87 -7.43 12.30
C PRO A 238 15.04 -8.43 12.29
N GLY A 239 14.93 -9.45 11.45
CA GLY A 239 16.04 -10.36 11.14
C GLY A 239 16.84 -9.89 9.92
N ILE A 240 18.04 -10.44 9.76
CA ILE A 240 18.88 -10.29 8.57
C ILE A 240 19.39 -11.66 8.11
N ILE A 241 19.43 -11.84 6.80
CA ILE A 241 20.05 -13.00 6.15
C ILE A 241 21.51 -12.65 5.83
N LYS A 242 22.47 -13.28 6.50
CA LYS A 242 23.91 -13.02 6.34
C LYS A 242 24.57 -14.03 5.38
N LEU A 243 24.19 -14.00 4.11
CA LEU A 243 24.72 -14.94 3.11
C LEU A 243 25.95 -14.41 2.37
N PHE A 244 26.09 -13.08 2.23
CA PHE A 244 27.18 -12.45 1.48
C PHE A 244 27.32 -10.98 1.87
N LYS A 245 28.46 -10.36 1.50
CA LYS A 245 28.70 -8.93 1.67
C LYS A 245 27.72 -8.14 0.78
N SER A 246 27.05 -7.16 1.36
CA SER A 246 25.98 -6.42 0.70
C SER A 246 26.28 -4.93 0.61
N ASP A 247 25.84 -4.30 -0.47
CA ASP A 247 25.83 -2.84 -0.61
C ASP A 247 24.52 -2.25 -0.06
N LEU A 248 23.42 -3.00 -0.16
CA LEU A 248 22.08 -2.56 0.21
C LEU A 248 21.25 -3.72 0.75
N LEU A 249 20.43 -3.45 1.77
CA LEU A 249 19.50 -4.44 2.32
C LEU A 249 18.06 -4.12 1.92
N PHE A 250 17.33 -5.13 1.47
CA PHE A 250 15.94 -5.01 1.08
C PHE A 250 15.02 -5.67 2.12
N PRO A 251 13.92 -5.01 2.55
CA PRO A 251 12.99 -5.57 3.52
C PRO A 251 12.02 -6.56 2.87
N PHE A 252 11.78 -7.69 3.54
CA PHE A 252 10.79 -8.69 3.16
C PHE A 252 9.98 -9.11 4.38
N TRP A 253 8.67 -9.23 4.21
CA TRP A 253 7.82 -9.94 5.15
C TRP A 253 7.98 -11.43 4.92
N GLU A 254 8.43 -12.14 5.95
CA GLU A 254 8.42 -13.59 5.98
C GLU A 254 7.16 -14.09 6.66
N PHE A 255 6.44 -14.99 6.00
CA PHE A 255 5.32 -15.71 6.60
C PHE A 255 5.64 -17.20 6.65
N LYS A 256 5.69 -17.80 7.85
CA LYS A 256 5.68 -19.26 7.97
C LYS A 256 4.23 -19.73 7.79
N ILE A 257 4.01 -20.61 6.81
CA ILE A 257 2.66 -20.96 6.36
C ILE A 257 2.37 -22.46 6.45
N GLU A 258 1.09 -22.78 6.56
CA GLU A 258 0.55 -24.14 6.41
C GLU A 258 -0.64 -24.06 5.46
N VAL A 259 -0.63 -24.90 4.42
CA VAL A 259 -1.73 -25.03 3.45
C VAL A 259 -2.18 -26.49 3.39
N PRO A 260 -3.06 -26.91 4.32
CA PRO A 260 -3.47 -28.30 4.47
C PRO A 260 -4.05 -28.90 3.19
N LYS A 261 -4.83 -28.10 2.44
CA LYS A 261 -5.51 -28.57 1.21
C LYS A 261 -4.53 -29.06 0.13
N PHE A 262 -3.28 -28.58 0.15
CA PHE A 262 -2.24 -28.94 -0.81
C PHE A 262 -1.08 -29.71 -0.14
N ASN A 263 -1.25 -30.16 1.10
CA ASN A 263 -0.22 -30.83 1.89
C ASN A 263 1.10 -30.04 1.94
N ILE A 264 1.00 -28.74 2.18
CA ILE A 264 2.16 -27.84 2.34
C ILE A 264 2.31 -27.48 3.81
N SER A 265 3.32 -28.06 4.46
CA SER A 265 3.72 -27.71 5.83
C SER A 265 5.21 -27.41 5.92
N PHE A 266 6.01 -28.04 5.07
CA PHE A 266 7.46 -27.89 5.00
C PHE A 266 7.89 -27.28 3.67
N PHE A 267 9.07 -26.67 3.65
CA PHE A 267 9.66 -26.07 2.45
C PHE A 267 9.68 -27.06 1.28
N ASN A 268 10.10 -28.31 1.54
CA ASN A 268 10.19 -29.35 0.52
C ASN A 268 8.82 -29.75 -0.06
N ASP A 269 7.71 -29.46 0.61
CA ASP A 269 6.36 -29.67 0.04
C ASP A 269 6.05 -28.67 -1.07
N MET A 270 6.55 -27.44 -0.98
CA MET A 270 6.34 -26.40 -1.99
C MET A 270 7.04 -26.76 -3.31
N LEU A 271 8.16 -27.47 -3.24
CA LEU A 271 8.94 -27.89 -4.41
C LEU A 271 8.20 -28.91 -5.30
N LYS A 272 7.13 -29.54 -4.81
CA LYS A 272 6.27 -30.42 -5.63
C LYS A 272 5.57 -29.66 -6.77
N PHE A 273 5.44 -28.34 -6.63
CA PHE A 273 4.65 -27.51 -7.53
C PHE A 273 5.50 -26.60 -8.43
N CYS A 274 6.81 -26.54 -8.20
CA CYS A 274 7.71 -25.66 -8.93
C CYS A 274 9.05 -26.35 -9.17
N ALA A 275 9.62 -26.14 -10.35
CA ALA A 275 10.95 -26.62 -10.69
C ALA A 275 12.01 -25.84 -9.87
N SER A 276 12.42 -26.39 -8.72
CA SER A 276 13.63 -26.00 -8.00
C SER A 276 14.52 -27.23 -7.85
N LEU A 277 15.82 -27.04 -8.09
CA LEU A 277 16.79 -28.13 -8.05
C LEU A 277 17.35 -28.40 -6.62
N LYS A 278 17.12 -27.48 -5.67
CA LYS A 278 17.74 -27.55 -4.33
C LYS A 278 16.70 -27.78 -3.23
N LYS A 279 16.90 -28.83 -2.42
CA LYS A 279 16.08 -29.13 -1.24
C LYS A 279 16.61 -28.40 0.00
N ALA A 280 15.74 -28.13 0.97
CA ALA A 280 16.13 -27.67 2.30
C ALA A 280 16.14 -28.87 3.29
N PRO A 281 16.71 -28.71 4.51
CA PRO A 281 16.59 -29.72 5.56
C PRO A 281 15.13 -30.13 5.83
N PRO A 282 14.81 -31.42 6.10
CA PRO A 282 13.43 -31.92 6.12
C PRO A 282 12.46 -31.18 7.06
N LYS A 283 12.94 -30.65 8.19
CA LYS A 283 12.13 -29.95 9.19
C LYS A 283 11.95 -28.46 8.93
N THR A 284 12.46 -27.95 7.80
CA THR A 284 12.34 -26.54 7.44
C THR A 284 10.88 -26.21 7.12
N LYS A 285 10.25 -25.36 7.93
CA LYS A 285 8.84 -24.96 7.74
C LYS A 285 8.64 -24.28 6.37
N ALA A 286 7.49 -24.51 5.74
CA ALA A 286 7.11 -23.78 4.55
C ALA A 286 7.02 -22.27 4.86
N HIS A 287 7.52 -21.45 3.95
CA HIS A 287 7.53 -20.00 4.14
C HIS A 287 7.35 -19.26 2.82
N LEU A 288 6.91 -18.01 2.92
CA LEU A 288 6.88 -17.07 1.81
C LEU A 288 7.61 -15.79 2.21
N LEU A 289 8.49 -15.33 1.34
CA LEU A 289 9.16 -14.04 1.41
C LEU A 289 8.48 -13.07 0.45
N ILE A 290 7.92 -12.00 0.98
CA ILE A 290 7.12 -11.03 0.25
C ILE A 290 7.77 -9.66 0.39
N PRO A 291 8.09 -8.94 -0.70
CA PRO A 291 8.68 -7.60 -0.64
C PRO A 291 7.94 -6.70 0.35
N GLY A 292 8.68 -6.13 1.29
CA GLY A 292 8.22 -5.07 2.19
C GLY A 292 8.29 -3.68 1.55
N PHE A 293 8.53 -3.62 0.24
CA PHE A 293 8.69 -2.39 -0.52
C PHE A 293 7.89 -2.46 -1.83
N LYS A 294 7.42 -1.31 -2.28
CA LYS A 294 6.66 -1.19 -3.54
C LYS A 294 7.58 -1.39 -4.74
N ILE A 295 7.21 -2.31 -5.64
CA ILE A 295 7.93 -2.60 -6.89
C ILE A 295 6.92 -3.01 -7.98
N ARG A 296 7.35 -2.98 -9.23
CA ARG A 296 6.50 -3.31 -10.38
C ARG A 296 5.88 -4.72 -10.24
N PRO A 297 4.59 -4.91 -10.56
CA PRO A 297 3.85 -6.14 -10.23
C PRO A 297 4.42 -7.45 -10.74
N ASP A 298 4.96 -7.46 -11.96
CA ASP A 298 5.57 -8.63 -12.58
C ASP A 298 6.85 -9.06 -11.86
N ILE A 299 7.63 -8.09 -11.37
CA ILE A 299 8.81 -8.34 -10.55
C ILE A 299 8.39 -8.78 -9.15
N PHE A 300 7.37 -8.15 -8.57
CA PHE A 300 6.89 -8.45 -7.22
C PHE A 300 6.61 -9.95 -7.01
N LEU A 301 5.80 -10.58 -7.87
CA LEU A 301 5.47 -12.01 -7.73
C LEU A 301 6.67 -12.92 -8.02
N ASN A 302 7.44 -12.61 -9.06
CA ASN A 302 8.59 -13.43 -9.47
C ASN A 302 9.71 -13.40 -8.42
N LEU A 303 10.03 -12.22 -7.90
CA LEU A 303 10.99 -12.05 -6.81
C LEU A 303 10.55 -12.78 -5.55
N SER A 304 9.28 -12.60 -5.14
CA SER A 304 8.72 -13.29 -3.97
C SER A 304 8.84 -14.80 -4.11
N LEU A 305 8.42 -15.35 -5.26
CA LEU A 305 8.42 -16.79 -5.48
C LEU A 305 9.85 -17.37 -5.50
N ARG A 306 10.78 -16.74 -6.24
CA ARG A 306 12.16 -17.24 -6.36
C ARG A 306 12.89 -17.25 -5.02
N LEU A 307 12.72 -16.21 -4.20
CA LEU A 307 13.31 -16.16 -2.87
C LEU A 307 12.70 -17.22 -1.95
N SER A 308 11.36 -17.36 -1.97
CA SER A 308 10.65 -18.35 -1.14
C SER A 308 10.98 -19.80 -1.48
N LEU A 309 11.49 -20.07 -2.69
CA LEU A 309 11.83 -21.41 -3.17
C LEU A 309 13.34 -21.70 -3.16
N HIS A 310 14.16 -20.81 -2.62
CA HIS A 310 15.60 -21.01 -2.50
C HIS A 310 15.99 -21.31 -1.04
N PRO A 311 16.61 -22.46 -0.76
CA PRO A 311 16.75 -23.00 0.60
C PRO A 311 17.54 -22.08 1.55
N ASP A 312 18.54 -21.36 1.05
CA ASP A 312 19.37 -20.48 1.88
C ASP A 312 18.57 -19.37 2.58
N PHE A 313 17.42 -18.96 2.02
CA PHE A 313 16.59 -17.94 2.66
C PHE A 313 15.60 -18.53 3.68
N ALA A 314 15.50 -19.85 3.78
CA ALA A 314 14.61 -20.52 4.73
C ALA A 314 15.30 -20.86 6.07
N THR A 315 16.63 -20.88 6.08
CA THR A 315 17.45 -21.44 7.17
C THR A 315 18.33 -20.43 7.89
N TYR A 316 18.79 -19.36 7.23
CA TYR A 316 19.80 -18.44 7.77
C TYR A 316 19.21 -17.09 8.18
N HIS A 317 18.75 -16.96 9.43
CA HIS A 317 18.31 -15.68 10.00
C HIS A 317 19.05 -15.36 11.30
N THR A 318 19.48 -14.10 11.45
CA THR A 318 20.00 -13.56 12.71
C THR A 318 19.27 -12.27 13.06
N GLU A 319 19.03 -11.98 14.34
CA GLU A 319 18.44 -10.71 14.75
C GLU A 319 19.38 -9.54 14.39
N ILE A 320 18.79 -8.42 13.95
CA ILE A 320 19.53 -7.18 13.76
C ILE A 320 19.70 -6.50 15.12
N ASN A 321 20.92 -6.55 15.66
CA ASN A 321 21.26 -5.96 16.96
C ASN A 321 21.91 -4.56 16.86
N GLN A 322 22.19 -4.08 15.65
CA GLN A 322 22.83 -2.80 15.38
C GLN A 322 22.30 -2.22 14.07
N PRO A 323 22.31 -0.89 13.88
CA PRO A 323 21.86 -0.27 12.64
C PRO A 323 22.64 -0.85 11.46
N THR A 324 21.91 -1.48 10.56
CA THR A 324 22.47 -2.07 9.35
C THR A 324 22.82 -0.99 8.33
N PRO A 325 23.81 -1.25 7.45
CA PRO A 325 24.11 -0.36 6.33
C PRO A 325 22.87 -0.14 5.47
N GLN A 326 22.90 0.95 4.71
CA GLN A 326 21.88 1.46 3.79
C GLN A 326 20.76 0.44 3.47
N THR A 327 19.54 0.75 3.89
CA THR A 327 18.36 -0.09 3.68
C THR A 327 17.44 0.53 2.65
N VAL A 328 16.76 -0.32 1.88
CA VAL A 328 15.57 0.10 1.15
C VAL A 328 14.44 0.30 2.14
N ARG A 329 13.67 1.36 1.90
CA ARG A 329 12.52 1.75 2.69
C ARG A 329 11.50 0.63 2.79
N LEU A 330 11.00 0.38 4.00
CA LEU A 330 9.84 -0.47 4.22
C LEU A 330 8.59 0.37 3.98
N ASN A 331 8.01 0.33 2.78
CA ASN A 331 6.81 1.12 2.42
C ASN A 331 5.63 0.25 1.94
N MET A 332 5.70 -1.06 2.17
CA MET A 332 4.59 -1.99 1.98
C MET A 332 4.15 -2.61 3.32
N PRO A 333 2.94 -2.31 3.81
CA PRO A 333 2.44 -2.80 5.10
C PRO A 333 2.33 -4.33 5.19
N ARG A 334 2.50 -4.85 6.41
CA ARG A 334 2.33 -6.29 6.71
C ARG A 334 0.98 -6.85 6.22
N ARG A 335 -0.11 -6.07 6.37
CA ARG A 335 -1.47 -6.47 5.94
C ARG A 335 -1.57 -6.66 4.42
N GLU A 336 -0.93 -5.80 3.63
CA GLU A 336 -0.91 -5.96 2.17
C GLU A 336 -0.07 -7.17 1.76
N ALA A 337 1.05 -7.42 2.45
CA ALA A 337 1.86 -8.60 2.21
C ALA A 337 1.09 -9.90 2.54
N VAL A 338 0.25 -9.91 3.58
CA VAL A 338 -0.66 -11.03 3.88
C VAL A 338 -1.62 -11.29 2.71
N SER A 339 -2.22 -10.24 2.13
CA SER A 339 -3.09 -10.37 0.95
C SER A 339 -2.36 -10.99 -0.25
N ALA A 340 -1.06 -10.72 -0.41
CA ALA A 340 -0.25 -11.26 -1.50
C ALA A 340 0.04 -12.77 -1.40
N ILE A 341 -0.07 -13.40 -0.23
CA ILE A 341 0.23 -14.84 -0.03
C ILE A 341 -0.49 -15.71 -1.06
N ARG A 342 -1.80 -15.48 -1.24
CA ARG A 342 -2.61 -16.26 -2.16
C ARG A 342 -2.24 -16.02 -3.63
N LEU A 343 -1.81 -14.80 -3.97
CA LEU A 343 -1.33 -14.47 -5.31
C LEU A 343 -0.02 -15.19 -5.62
N ILE A 344 0.90 -15.25 -4.65
CA ILE A 344 2.18 -15.95 -4.79
C ILE A 344 1.97 -17.46 -4.93
N LEU A 345 1.10 -18.05 -4.11
CA LEU A 345 0.71 -19.45 -4.25
C LEU A 345 0.05 -19.73 -5.62
N GLY A 346 -0.82 -18.82 -6.09
CA GLY A 346 -1.38 -18.92 -7.43
C GLY A 346 -0.34 -18.81 -8.53
N TYR A 347 0.66 -17.95 -8.36
CA TYR A 347 1.78 -17.83 -9.27
C TYR A 347 2.68 -19.08 -9.26
N MET A 348 2.84 -19.73 -8.10
CA MET A 348 3.52 -21.02 -7.94
C MET A 348 2.80 -22.14 -8.71
N PHE A 349 1.46 -22.15 -8.71
CA PHE A 349 0.64 -23.13 -9.45
C PHE A 349 0.44 -22.80 -10.94
N LYS A 350 1.30 -21.96 -11.54
CA LYS A 350 1.18 -21.59 -12.95
C LYS A 350 1.17 -22.85 -13.84
N GLY A 351 0.19 -22.93 -14.74
CA GLY A 351 -0.02 -24.10 -15.60
C GLY A 351 -0.81 -25.25 -14.96
N GLN A 352 -1.20 -25.16 -13.69
CA GLN A 352 -1.98 -26.17 -12.98
C GLN A 352 -3.43 -25.67 -12.78
N GLU A 353 -4.25 -25.76 -13.84
CA GLU A 353 -5.62 -25.20 -13.87
C GLU A 353 -6.50 -25.71 -12.72
N GLU A 354 -6.38 -26.99 -12.36
CA GLU A 354 -7.13 -27.59 -11.25
C GLU A 354 -6.80 -26.91 -9.91
N MET A 355 -5.53 -26.62 -9.66
CA MET A 355 -5.07 -25.95 -8.45
C MET A 355 -5.50 -24.49 -8.43
N LEU A 356 -5.38 -23.79 -9.56
CA LEU A 356 -5.82 -22.40 -9.72
C LEU A 356 -7.33 -22.24 -9.52
N THR A 357 -8.13 -23.23 -9.91
CA THR A 357 -9.59 -23.24 -9.70
C THR A 357 -9.92 -23.43 -8.21
N LYS A 358 -9.20 -24.33 -7.54
CA LYS A 358 -9.31 -24.59 -6.08
C LYS A 358 -8.78 -23.44 -5.22
N LEU A 359 -8.06 -22.49 -5.81
CA LEU A 359 -7.49 -21.32 -5.13
C LEU A 359 -8.57 -20.41 -4.49
N SER A 360 -9.81 -20.46 -4.96
CA SER A 360 -10.90 -19.70 -4.32
C SER A 360 -11.38 -20.30 -2.99
N GLN A 361 -11.02 -21.54 -2.67
CA GLN A 361 -11.58 -22.32 -1.56
C GLN A 361 -10.58 -22.62 -0.44
N PHE A 362 -9.29 -22.28 -0.58
CA PHE A 362 -8.29 -22.67 0.43
C PHE A 362 -8.13 -21.65 1.56
N LYS A 363 -7.88 -22.20 2.76
CA LYS A 363 -7.44 -21.46 3.95
C LYS A 363 -5.93 -21.66 4.11
N CYS A 364 -5.18 -20.58 4.01
CA CYS A 364 -3.77 -20.55 4.39
C CYS A 364 -3.69 -20.16 5.86
N LYS A 365 -3.04 -20.96 6.69
CA LYS A 365 -2.75 -20.60 8.08
C LYS A 365 -1.38 -19.92 8.12
N ILE A 366 -1.32 -18.72 8.69
CA ILE A 366 -0.06 -18.02 8.96
C ILE A 366 0.31 -18.33 10.40
N LYS A 367 1.48 -18.95 10.60
CA LYS A 367 1.97 -19.34 11.94
C LYS A 367 2.81 -18.24 12.56
N GLU A 368 3.65 -17.62 11.74
CA GLU A 368 4.59 -16.58 12.15
C GLU A 368 4.67 -15.52 11.04
N ALA A 369 4.92 -14.27 11.44
CA ALA A 369 5.08 -13.13 10.53
C ALA A 369 6.27 -12.30 10.99
N ASN A 370 7.38 -12.37 10.26
CA ASN A 370 8.65 -11.73 10.62
C ASN A 370 9.01 -10.68 9.57
N LEU A 371 9.75 -9.64 9.98
CA LEU A 371 10.41 -8.73 9.05
C LEU A 371 11.86 -9.17 8.87
N ILE A 372 12.27 -9.47 7.65
CA ILE A 372 13.61 -9.97 7.33
C ILE A 372 14.26 -9.07 6.27
N TYR A 373 15.50 -8.66 6.51
CA TYR A 373 16.32 -7.97 5.53
C TYR A 373 17.18 -8.94 4.74
N ILE A 374 17.10 -8.83 3.42
CA ILE A 374 17.84 -9.66 2.47
C ILE A 374 18.90 -8.80 1.79
N PRO A 375 20.17 -9.24 1.76
CA PRO A 375 21.24 -8.52 1.10
C PRO A 375 21.11 -8.53 -0.43
N PHE A 376 21.49 -7.43 -1.06
CA PHE A 376 21.65 -7.28 -2.50
C PHE A 376 22.99 -6.58 -2.78
N THR A 377 23.60 -6.90 -3.91
CA THR A 377 24.75 -6.17 -4.45
C THR A 377 24.30 -5.12 -5.44
N ARG A 378 25.11 -4.11 -5.67
CA ARG A 378 24.80 -2.98 -6.55
C ARG A 378 25.77 -2.93 -7.72
N ASP A 379 25.22 -3.05 -8.93
CA ASP A 379 25.93 -2.70 -10.17
C ASP A 379 25.47 -1.30 -10.65
N HIS A 380 25.99 -0.74 -11.74
CA HIS A 380 25.65 0.57 -12.29
C HIS A 380 24.14 0.76 -12.50
N LEU A 381 23.44 -0.21 -13.10
CA LEU A 381 22.03 -0.09 -13.47
C LEU A 381 21.06 -0.88 -12.58
N GLN A 382 21.56 -1.85 -11.81
CA GLN A 382 20.72 -2.84 -11.13
C GLN A 382 21.15 -3.08 -9.68
N PHE A 383 20.19 -3.56 -8.89
CA PHE A 383 20.46 -4.31 -7.66
C PHE A 383 20.33 -5.78 -7.97
N ILE A 384 21.30 -6.59 -7.55
CA ILE A 384 21.37 -8.00 -7.90
C ILE A 384 21.26 -8.83 -6.62
N GLN A 385 20.41 -9.86 -6.67
CA GLN A 385 20.40 -10.93 -5.69
C GLN A 385 21.27 -12.09 -6.21
N PRO A 386 22.48 -12.32 -5.66
CA PRO A 386 23.44 -13.26 -6.22
C PRO A 386 23.02 -14.72 -6.18
N GLN A 387 22.33 -15.16 -5.12
CA GLN A 387 21.95 -16.57 -4.93
C GLN A 387 20.90 -17.04 -5.96
N ILE A 388 20.01 -16.15 -6.37
CA ILE A 388 18.98 -16.45 -7.39
C ILE A 388 19.25 -15.77 -8.74
N ASN A 389 20.42 -15.15 -8.92
CA ASN A 389 20.82 -14.35 -10.08
C ASN A 389 19.68 -13.44 -10.59
N PHE A 390 19.12 -12.64 -9.68
CA PHE A 390 17.94 -11.82 -9.97
C PHE A 390 18.30 -10.33 -9.93
N GLY A 391 18.21 -9.68 -11.08
CA GLY A 391 18.44 -8.25 -11.24
C GLY A 391 17.15 -7.42 -11.11
N ILE A 392 17.21 -6.36 -10.32
CA ILE A 392 16.18 -5.32 -10.20
C ILE A 392 16.77 -4.02 -10.74
N ASN A 393 16.25 -3.52 -11.87
CA ASN A 393 16.66 -2.22 -12.37
C ASN A 393 16.35 -1.12 -11.34
N LYS A 394 17.32 -0.26 -11.05
CA LYS A 394 17.22 0.80 -10.02
C LYS A 394 16.03 1.74 -10.26
N ASN A 395 15.66 1.98 -11.52
CA ASN A 395 14.52 2.82 -11.86
C ASN A 395 13.18 2.19 -11.45
N LEU A 396 13.11 0.85 -11.36
CA LEU A 396 11.87 0.11 -11.04
C LEU A 396 11.46 0.19 -9.57
N ILE A 397 12.39 0.59 -8.69
CA ILE A 397 12.12 0.89 -7.28
C ILE A 397 11.65 2.35 -7.12
N ARG A 398 11.93 3.22 -8.10
CA ARG A 398 11.49 4.63 -8.10
C ARG A 398 10.04 4.82 -8.52
N PHE A 399 9.39 3.83 -9.16
CA PHE A 399 8.07 4.01 -9.80
C PHE A 399 6.90 4.28 -8.84
N PHE A 400 7.11 4.21 -7.52
CA PHE A 400 6.10 4.57 -6.53
C PHE A 400 6.44 5.83 -5.70
N ASN A 401 7.56 6.52 -6.00
CA ASN A 401 8.00 7.75 -5.33
C ASN A 401 7.42 9.05 -5.91
#